data_AF-A0A366B2S9-F1
#
_entry.id   AF-A0A366B2S9-F1
#
_cell.length_a   1.000
_cell.length_b   1.000
_cell.length_c   1.000
_cell.angle_alpha   90.00
_cell.angle_beta   90.00
_cell.angle_gamma   90.00
#
_symmetry.space_group_name_H-M   'P 1'
#
loop_
_entity.id
_entity.type
_entity.pdbx_description
1 polymer ?
#
loop_
_entity_poly.entity_id
_entity_poly.type
_entity_poly.pdbx_seq_one_letter_code
_entity_poly.pdbx_strand_id
1 'polypeptide(L)'
;MLNPLDENKRGYGSSYSISSTKFLNVFFERKFNPEKITEALGREIMDNEIEALVDHYAVKFILCKDCEDRFERIETYFNDIVFKQVFENKYKLTKINNNQIIHSLENANNNIIRLFIISLIWRASITKFDNFTLGHRDQEQIRILLDKSLDLDLKEIEVKSRIYEKEIRSYPMMLFSTRFFSDTTSNLVHIEKSNSTYFFKINEYIILFGTKQNQIRSNTNYLYGLSKIIHYKESINIDENTITVTEIPGSDFHSIKEEIFSKLGEEFIIQLVKIFTTLYEKFHGMRVTEEIVKEFLLDFTEEDITIAEKYSPENIKKKISEYLN
;
A
#
# COMPACT_ATOMS: atom_id res chain seq x y z
N MET A 1 6.22 -7.30 6.90
CA MET A 1 5.35 -6.10 6.71
C MET A 1 5.83 -5.01 7.66
N LEU A 2 5.97 -3.77 7.17
CA LEU A 2 6.44 -2.60 7.92
C LEU A 2 5.40 -2.19 8.99
N ASN A 3 5.38 -2.90 10.11
CA ASN A 3 4.60 -2.50 11.27
C ASN A 3 5.44 -2.76 12.54
N PRO A 4 6.26 -1.80 12.98
CA PRO A 4 7.01 -1.92 14.22
C PRO A 4 6.21 -1.20 15.29
N LEU A 5 5.25 -1.92 15.83
CA LEU A 5 4.98 -1.69 17.23
C LEU A 5 6.04 -2.48 17.98
N ASP A 6 6.80 -1.81 18.86
CA ASP A 6 7.54 -2.24 20.07
C ASP A 6 8.00 -3.71 20.12
N GLU A 7 9.13 -4.04 20.75
CA GLU A 7 9.68 -5.43 20.76
C GLU A 7 8.68 -6.58 21.16
N ASN A 8 7.48 -6.24 21.66
CA ASN A 8 6.37 -7.13 21.96
C ASN A 8 5.04 -6.94 21.16
N LYS A 9 4.97 -6.07 20.14
CA LYS A 9 3.67 -5.62 19.58
C LYS A 9 3.43 -5.84 18.07
N ARG A 10 4.17 -6.71 17.37
CA ARG A 10 3.60 -7.30 16.13
C ARG A 10 2.24 -7.93 16.48
N GLY A 11 1.13 -7.40 15.94
CA GLY A 11 -0.20 -7.98 16.10
C GLY A 11 -1.33 -7.05 16.61
N TYR A 12 -1.11 -5.76 16.83
CA TYR A 12 -2.16 -4.83 17.25
C TYR A 12 -2.52 -3.84 16.14
N GLY A 13 -3.47 -4.19 15.29
CA GLY A 13 -3.97 -3.28 14.26
C GLY A 13 -5.21 -3.83 13.55
N SER A 14 -6.10 -2.93 13.12
CA SER A 14 -7.13 -3.23 12.13
C SER A 14 -6.60 -2.71 10.80
N SER A 15 -6.45 -3.58 9.81
CA SER A 15 -6.12 -3.16 8.46
C SER A 15 -7.38 -3.19 7.60
N TYR A 16 -7.57 -2.11 6.86
CA TYR A 16 -8.65 -2.01 5.90
C TYR A 16 -8.01 -2.20 4.53
N SER A 17 -8.38 -3.27 3.82
CA SER A 17 -8.13 -3.33 2.39
C SER A 17 -9.35 -2.79 1.69
N ILE A 18 -9.21 -1.56 1.20
CA ILE A 18 -10.15 -1.00 0.24
C ILE A 18 -9.48 -1.16 -1.11
N SER A 19 -10.01 -2.07 -1.92
CA SER A 19 -9.57 -2.29 -3.29
C SER A 19 -10.65 -1.80 -4.22
N SER A 20 -10.30 -1.21 -5.35
CA SER A 20 -11.28 -0.91 -6.40
C SER A 20 -11.91 -2.14 -7.05
N THR A 21 -11.43 -3.34 -6.68
CA THR A 21 -11.83 -4.61 -7.27
C THR A 21 -12.26 -5.66 -6.25
N LYS A 22 -12.15 -5.36 -4.96
CA LYS A 22 -12.64 -6.23 -3.88
C LYS A 22 -13.54 -5.39 -2.98
N PHE A 23 -14.61 -6.01 -2.49
CA PHE A 23 -15.45 -5.43 -1.43
C PHE A 23 -14.59 -5.05 -0.21
N LEU A 24 -15.09 -4.12 0.62
CA LEU A 24 -14.38 -3.70 1.83
C LEU A 24 -14.10 -4.93 2.68
N ASN A 25 -12.82 -5.29 2.81
CA ASN A 25 -12.41 -6.36 3.70
C ASN A 25 -11.74 -5.72 4.91
N VAL A 26 -12.35 -5.94 6.07
CA VAL A 26 -11.76 -5.58 7.36
C VAL A 26 -10.92 -6.76 7.83
N PHE A 27 -9.64 -6.51 8.07
CA PHE A 27 -8.70 -7.50 8.58
C PHE A 27 -8.26 -7.11 9.98
N PHE A 28 -8.27 -8.08 10.89
CA PHE A 28 -7.79 -7.90 12.25
C PHE A 28 -6.47 -8.65 12.42
N GLU A 29 -5.45 -7.98 12.97
CA GLU A 29 -4.19 -8.62 13.32
C GLU A 29 -4.37 -9.57 14.53
N ARG A 30 -3.46 -10.55 14.69
CA ARG A 30 -3.55 -11.71 15.61
C ARG A 30 -3.64 -11.39 17.12
N LYS A 31 -3.70 -10.12 17.53
CA LYS A 31 -3.86 -9.69 18.94
C LYS A 31 -4.82 -8.50 19.09
N PHE A 32 -5.87 -8.42 18.27
CA PHE A 32 -6.88 -7.36 18.42
C PHE A 32 -7.76 -7.61 19.66
N ASN A 33 -8.14 -6.54 20.38
CA ASN A 33 -9.06 -6.63 21.53
C ASN A 33 -10.45 -7.06 20.99
N PRO A 34 -11.05 -8.16 21.47
CA PRO A 34 -12.38 -8.60 21.04
C PRO A 34 -13.45 -7.50 21.07
N GLU A 35 -13.41 -6.61 22.07
CA GLU A 35 -14.35 -5.48 22.18
C GLU A 35 -14.29 -4.53 20.98
N LYS A 36 -13.09 -4.27 20.46
CA LYS A 36 -12.89 -3.42 19.26
C LYS A 36 -13.23 -4.15 17.96
N ILE A 37 -13.11 -5.48 17.94
CA ILE A 37 -13.60 -6.28 16.81
C ILE A 37 -15.12 -6.17 16.76
N THR A 38 -15.79 -6.33 17.90
CA THR A 38 -17.25 -6.21 18.01
C THR A 38 -17.73 -4.81 17.66
N GLU A 39 -17.02 -3.76 18.07
CA GLU A 39 -17.31 -2.37 17.67
C GLU A 39 -17.20 -2.18 16.15
N ALA A 40 -16.15 -2.73 15.51
CA ALA A 40 -15.94 -2.60 14.07
C ALA A 40 -16.89 -3.47 13.22
N LEU A 41 -17.27 -4.65 13.71
CA LEU A 41 -18.12 -5.61 13.01
C LEU A 41 -19.61 -5.49 13.34
N GLY A 42 -19.97 -4.84 14.45
CA GLY A 42 -21.36 -4.79 14.95
C GLY A 42 -21.86 -6.10 15.57
N ARG A 43 -21.00 -7.13 15.64
CA ARG A 43 -21.29 -8.47 16.15
C ARG A 43 -20.05 -9.12 16.73
N GLU A 44 -20.25 -10.13 17.58
CA GLU A 44 -19.14 -10.98 18.03
C GLU A 44 -18.55 -11.76 16.85
N ILE A 45 -17.23 -11.90 16.85
CA ILE A 45 -16.49 -12.71 15.89
C ILE A 45 -16.60 -14.18 16.28
N MET A 46 -16.84 -15.07 15.32
CA MET A 46 -16.90 -16.51 15.60
C MET A 46 -15.49 -17.12 15.64
N ASP A 47 -15.31 -18.19 16.42
CA ASP A 47 -14.00 -18.85 16.60
C ASP A 47 -13.36 -19.29 15.27
N ASN A 48 -14.17 -19.75 14.32
CA ASN A 48 -13.73 -20.12 12.98
C ASN A 48 -13.27 -18.92 12.13
N GLU A 49 -13.81 -17.72 12.37
CA GLU A 49 -13.38 -16.48 11.73
C GLU A 49 -12.05 -15.99 12.32
N ILE A 50 -11.85 -16.17 13.64
CA ILE A 50 -10.57 -15.90 14.32
C ILE A 50 -9.46 -16.79 13.73
N GLU A 51 -9.73 -18.09 13.56
CA GLU A 51 -8.76 -19.03 12.97
C GLU A 51 -8.45 -18.72 11.49
N ALA A 52 -9.39 -18.09 10.79
CA ALA A 52 -9.24 -17.64 9.40
C ALA A 52 -8.55 -16.27 9.25
N LEU A 53 -8.18 -15.59 10.35
CA LEU A 53 -7.38 -14.34 10.34
C LEU A 53 -5.94 -14.63 9.84
N VAL A 54 -5.82 -14.78 8.53
CA VAL A 54 -4.58 -14.79 7.79
C VAL A 54 -4.24 -13.34 7.43
N ASP A 55 -2.99 -12.94 7.65
CA ASP A 55 -2.50 -11.63 7.20
C ASP A 55 -2.70 -11.50 5.68
N HIS A 56 -3.64 -10.64 5.25
CA HIS A 56 -4.01 -10.48 3.84
C HIS A 56 -2.87 -9.97 2.97
N TYR A 57 -1.89 -9.32 3.60
CA TYR A 57 -0.70 -8.82 2.93
C TYR A 57 0.41 -9.87 2.85
N ALA A 58 0.25 -11.01 3.53
CA ALA A 58 1.14 -12.15 3.49
C ALA A 58 0.53 -13.29 2.68
N VAL A 59 0.92 -13.39 1.41
CA VAL A 59 0.58 -14.54 0.58
C VAL A 59 1.61 -15.65 0.83
N LYS A 60 1.13 -16.83 1.25
CA LYS A 60 2.00 -17.98 1.51
C LYS A 60 2.45 -18.64 0.21
N PHE A 61 3.67 -19.19 0.21
CA PHE A 61 4.20 -20.06 -0.84
C PHE A 61 4.37 -19.42 -2.23
N ILE A 62 4.57 -18.10 -2.33
CA ILE A 62 4.92 -17.45 -3.60
C ILE A 62 6.32 -17.85 -4.04
N LEU A 63 7.25 -17.89 -3.08
CA LEU A 63 8.65 -18.18 -3.32
C LEU A 63 9.06 -19.43 -2.53
N CYS A 64 10.19 -20.04 -2.94
CA CYS A 64 10.80 -21.08 -2.12
C CYS A 64 11.35 -20.48 -0.83
N LYS A 65 11.60 -21.33 0.17
CA LYS A 65 12.13 -20.92 1.47
C LYS A 65 13.39 -20.07 1.33
N ASP A 66 14.37 -20.53 0.55
CA ASP A 66 15.63 -19.80 0.37
C ASP A 66 15.42 -18.42 -0.26
N CYS A 67 14.44 -18.28 -1.16
CA CYS A 67 14.07 -16.98 -1.72
C CYS A 67 13.47 -16.05 -0.66
N GLU A 68 12.53 -16.54 0.16
CA GLU A 68 11.96 -15.75 1.26
C GLU A 68 13.03 -15.34 2.27
N ASP A 69 13.92 -16.27 2.64
CA ASP A 69 15.03 -16.01 3.57
C ASP A 69 15.97 -14.90 3.03
N ARG A 70 16.26 -14.90 1.71
CA ARG A 70 17.03 -13.82 1.05
C ARG A 70 16.34 -12.45 1.18
N PHE A 71 15.02 -12.41 1.05
CA PHE A 71 14.24 -11.17 1.20
C PHE A 71 14.11 -10.72 2.66
N GLU A 72 14.02 -11.66 3.61
CA GLU A 72 13.96 -11.35 5.03
C GLU A 72 15.21 -10.60 5.50
N ARG A 73 16.40 -10.88 4.92
CA ARG A 73 17.63 -10.16 5.26
C ARG A 73 17.55 -8.66 4.99
N ILE A 74 17.08 -8.26 3.82
CA ILE A 74 16.97 -6.84 3.45
C ILE A 74 15.80 -6.16 4.17
N GLU A 75 14.72 -6.90 4.48
CA GLU A 75 13.62 -6.38 5.30
C GLU A 75 14.07 -6.12 6.74
N THR A 76 14.81 -7.05 7.33
CA THR A 76 15.40 -6.90 8.66
C THR A 76 16.35 -5.72 8.70
N TYR A 77 17.24 -5.60 7.70
CA TYR A 77 18.14 -4.46 7.56
C TYR A 77 17.38 -3.13 7.48
N PHE A 78 16.33 -3.05 6.66
CA PHE A 78 15.53 -1.84 6.53
C PHE A 78 14.85 -1.46 7.85
N ASN A 79 14.26 -2.43 8.56
CA ASN A 79 13.61 -2.19 9.85
C ASN A 79 14.62 -1.76 10.92
N ASP A 80 15.80 -2.37 10.97
CA ASP A 80 16.79 -2.03 11.99
C ASP A 80 17.48 -0.69 11.74
N ILE A 81 17.69 -0.32 10.48
CA ILE A 81 18.46 0.88 10.13
C ILE A 81 17.54 2.05 9.80
N VAL A 82 16.64 1.88 8.82
CA VAL A 82 15.80 2.97 8.34
C VAL A 82 14.75 3.29 9.38
N PHE A 83 13.94 2.33 9.80
CA PHE A 83 12.83 2.61 10.72
C PHE A 83 13.32 3.23 12.04
N LYS A 84 14.35 2.67 12.68
CA LYS A 84 14.92 3.26 13.91
C LYS A 84 15.44 4.68 13.68
N GLN A 85 16.14 4.95 12.57
CA GLN A 85 16.57 6.31 12.26
C GLN A 85 15.40 7.25 11.94
N VAL A 86 14.31 6.72 11.35
CA VAL A 86 13.10 7.48 11.03
C VAL A 86 12.37 7.98 12.25
N PHE A 87 12.11 7.07 13.18
CA PHE A 87 11.17 7.31 14.27
C PHE A 87 11.82 7.67 15.59
N GLU A 88 13.10 7.32 15.82
CA GLU A 88 13.81 7.70 17.04
C GLU A 88 14.44 9.11 16.96
N ASN A 89 14.03 9.95 15.99
CA ASN A 89 14.53 11.32 15.80
C ASN A 89 16.07 11.43 15.67
N LYS A 90 16.75 10.36 15.25
CA LYS A 90 18.21 10.36 15.03
C LYS A 90 18.62 10.96 13.68
N TYR A 91 17.68 11.44 12.90
CA TYR A 91 18.01 12.15 11.67
C TYR A 91 18.80 13.41 11.93
N LYS A 92 19.91 13.53 11.21
CA LYS A 92 20.51 14.82 10.98
C LYS A 92 19.58 15.57 10.02
N LEU A 93 18.94 16.63 10.52
CA LEU A 93 18.17 17.56 9.70
C LEU A 93 19.11 18.10 8.62
N THR A 94 18.94 17.65 7.38
CA THR A 94 19.98 17.87 6.36
C THR A 94 19.59 18.96 5.36
N LYS A 95 18.31 19.33 5.23
CA LYS A 95 17.89 20.53 4.48
C LYS A 95 16.46 20.95 4.82
N ILE A 96 16.28 22.25 5.08
CA ILE A 96 15.01 22.94 4.89
C ILE A 96 15.17 23.69 3.57
N ASN A 97 14.52 23.23 2.53
CA ASN A 97 14.52 23.93 1.25
C ASN A 97 13.08 24.06 0.78
N ASN A 98 12.67 25.28 0.41
CA ASN A 98 11.30 25.58 -0.02
C ASN A 98 10.20 25.04 0.93
N ASN A 99 10.39 25.14 2.25
CA ASN A 99 9.50 24.60 3.30
C ASN A 99 9.35 23.07 3.36
N GLN A 100 10.17 22.29 2.64
CA GLN A 100 10.25 20.84 2.82
C GLN A 100 11.38 20.47 3.78
N ILE A 101 11.09 19.51 4.66
CA ILE A 101 12.09 18.89 5.53
C ILE A 101 12.54 17.59 4.85
N ILE A 102 13.83 17.50 4.53
CA ILE A 102 14.41 16.32 3.89
C ILE A 102 15.43 15.67 4.85
N HIS A 103 15.24 14.38 5.09
CA HIS A 103 16.08 13.56 5.95
C HIS A 103 17.04 12.72 5.11
N SER A 104 18.33 12.84 5.38
CA SER A 104 19.37 12.03 4.73
C SER A 104 19.74 10.83 5.60
N LEU A 105 19.80 9.64 5.00
CA LEU A 105 20.18 8.40 5.68
C LEU A 105 21.70 8.13 5.55
N GLU A 106 22.53 9.00 6.15
CA GLU A 106 24.01 8.99 5.98
C GLU A 106 24.70 7.70 6.44
N ASN A 107 24.13 6.99 7.44
CA ASN A 107 24.73 5.79 8.04
C ASN A 107 24.10 4.48 7.53
N ALA A 108 23.39 4.53 6.41
CA ALA A 108 22.70 3.37 5.85
C ALA A 108 23.27 2.99 4.48
N ASN A 109 23.24 1.71 4.16
CA ASN A 109 23.57 1.22 2.83
C ASN A 109 22.38 1.49 1.90
N ASN A 110 22.47 2.57 1.13
CA ASN A 110 21.42 2.97 0.18
C ASN A 110 21.01 1.84 -0.76
N ASN A 111 21.98 1.04 -1.23
CA ASN A 111 21.70 0.01 -2.23
C ASN A 111 20.82 -1.09 -1.62
N ILE A 112 21.03 -1.44 -0.35
CA ILE A 112 20.17 -2.40 0.37
C ILE A 112 18.77 -1.82 0.59
N ILE A 113 18.67 -0.54 0.97
CA ILE A 113 17.36 0.12 1.13
C ILE A 113 16.58 0.11 -0.18
N ARG A 114 17.24 0.45 -1.29
CA ARG A 114 16.63 0.43 -2.63
C ARG A 114 16.22 -0.98 -3.02
N LEU A 115 17.06 -1.99 -2.77
CA LEU A 115 16.72 -3.40 -3.02
C LEU A 115 15.48 -3.83 -2.22
N PHE A 116 15.34 -3.39 -0.97
CA PHE A 116 14.13 -3.64 -0.18
C PHE A 116 12.89 -3.03 -0.83
N ILE A 117 12.92 -1.75 -1.20
CA ILE A 117 11.80 -1.08 -1.87
C ILE A 117 11.45 -1.76 -3.20
N ILE A 118 12.47 -2.04 -4.03
CA ILE A 118 12.31 -2.74 -5.31
C ILE A 118 11.68 -4.13 -5.09
N SER A 119 12.05 -4.83 -4.02
CA SER A 119 11.46 -6.14 -3.68
C SER A 119 9.98 -6.05 -3.36
N LEU A 120 9.54 -5.01 -2.63
CA LEU A 120 8.12 -4.80 -2.34
C LEU A 120 7.31 -4.63 -3.62
N ILE A 121 7.82 -3.81 -4.53
CA ILE A 121 7.17 -3.48 -5.80
C ILE A 121 7.11 -4.72 -6.70
N TRP A 122 8.20 -5.49 -6.77
CA TRP A 122 8.24 -6.73 -7.54
C TRP A 122 7.27 -7.78 -6.98
N ARG A 123 7.27 -7.99 -5.65
CA ARG A 123 6.35 -8.94 -5.01
C ARG A 123 4.88 -8.54 -5.19
N ALA A 124 4.56 -7.25 -5.08
CA ALA A 124 3.21 -6.75 -5.38
C ALA A 124 2.80 -7.09 -6.83
N SER A 125 3.73 -6.96 -7.77
CA SER A 125 3.48 -7.27 -9.19
C SER A 125 3.21 -8.76 -9.45
N ILE A 126 4.09 -9.66 -8.98
CA ILE A 126 3.96 -11.10 -9.29
C ILE A 126 2.74 -11.73 -8.62
N THR A 127 2.31 -11.17 -7.48
CA THR A 127 1.12 -11.60 -6.76
C THR A 127 -0.16 -10.96 -7.28
N LYS A 128 -0.04 -10.00 -8.19
CA LYS A 128 -1.13 -9.15 -8.67
C LYS A 128 -1.88 -8.50 -7.50
N PHE A 129 -1.14 -8.07 -6.47
CA PHE A 129 -1.72 -7.42 -5.31
C PHE A 129 -2.52 -6.21 -5.78
N ASP A 130 -3.80 -6.15 -5.43
CA ASP A 130 -4.72 -5.10 -5.91
C ASP A 130 -4.81 -4.93 -7.44
N ASN A 131 -4.59 -6.01 -8.18
CA ASN A 131 -4.47 -6.01 -9.64
C ASN A 131 -3.34 -5.09 -10.17
N PHE A 132 -2.35 -4.80 -9.33
CA PHE A 132 -1.12 -4.15 -9.75
C PHE A 132 -0.23 -5.14 -10.51
N THR A 133 0.28 -4.71 -11.67
CA THR A 133 1.27 -5.47 -12.43
C THR A 133 2.24 -4.52 -13.13
N LEU A 134 3.53 -4.78 -13.00
CA LEU A 134 4.56 -4.21 -13.84
C LEU A 134 4.46 -4.75 -15.27
N GLY A 135 4.95 -3.97 -16.25
CA GLY A 135 5.16 -4.50 -17.59
C GLY A 135 6.11 -5.71 -17.56
N HIS A 136 5.83 -6.75 -18.35
CA HIS A 136 6.57 -8.02 -18.31
C HIS A 136 8.09 -7.84 -18.37
N ARG A 137 8.58 -6.94 -19.24
CA ARG A 137 10.01 -6.64 -19.36
C ARG A 137 10.59 -6.04 -18.07
N ASP A 138 9.90 -5.07 -17.48
CA ASP A 138 10.36 -4.39 -16.27
C ASP A 138 10.33 -5.35 -15.07
N GLN A 139 9.28 -6.19 -14.98
CA GLN A 139 9.18 -7.24 -13.96
C GLN A 139 10.36 -8.22 -14.03
N GLU A 140 10.72 -8.66 -15.23
CA GLU A 140 11.83 -9.61 -15.43
C GLU A 140 13.20 -8.96 -15.17
N GLN A 141 13.38 -7.70 -15.58
CA GLN A 141 14.60 -6.95 -15.27
C GLN A 141 14.80 -6.79 -13.75
N ILE A 142 13.74 -6.45 -13.03
CA ILE A 142 13.77 -6.37 -11.57
C ILE A 142 14.02 -7.75 -10.94
N ARG A 143 13.38 -8.82 -11.44
CA ARG A 143 13.62 -10.19 -10.96
C ARG A 143 15.10 -10.56 -11.05
N ILE A 144 15.72 -10.34 -12.21
CA ILE A 144 17.13 -10.65 -12.46
C ILE A 144 18.04 -9.81 -11.54
N LEU A 145 17.72 -8.52 -11.36
CA LEU A 145 18.48 -7.66 -10.46
C LEU A 145 18.43 -8.16 -9.01
N LEU A 146 17.24 -8.49 -8.51
CA LEU A 146 17.05 -9.02 -7.16
C LEU A 146 17.78 -10.35 -6.99
N ASP A 147 17.65 -11.27 -7.95
CA ASP A 147 18.30 -12.59 -7.86
C ASP A 147 19.84 -12.51 -7.82
N LYS A 148 20.43 -11.57 -8.58
CA LYS A 148 21.88 -11.32 -8.58
C LYS A 148 22.38 -10.58 -7.34
N SER A 149 21.53 -9.73 -6.75
CA SER A 149 21.93 -8.83 -5.65
C SER A 149 21.67 -9.41 -4.26
N LEU A 150 20.71 -10.33 -4.13
CA LEU A 150 20.32 -10.91 -2.85
C LEU A 150 21.03 -12.23 -2.56
N ASP A 151 21.28 -12.45 -1.28
CA ASP A 151 21.98 -13.62 -0.74
C ASP A 151 21.44 -13.97 0.65
N LEU A 152 21.78 -15.14 1.17
CA LEU A 152 21.41 -15.55 2.53
C LEU A 152 22.29 -14.87 3.59
N ASP A 153 23.51 -14.47 3.22
CA ASP A 153 24.40 -13.67 4.07
C ASP A 153 24.31 -12.18 3.73
N LEU A 154 24.02 -11.35 4.73
CA LEU A 154 23.96 -9.90 4.60
C LEU A 154 25.28 -9.28 4.10
N LYS A 155 26.44 -9.85 4.48
CA LYS A 155 27.74 -9.37 4.00
C LYS A 155 27.91 -9.57 2.50
N GLU A 156 27.42 -10.69 1.98
CA GLU A 156 27.41 -10.96 0.55
C GLU A 156 26.43 -10.03 -0.18
N ILE A 157 25.28 -9.73 0.42
CA ILE A 157 24.37 -8.68 -0.10
C ILE A 157 25.10 -7.33 -0.17
N GLU A 158 25.85 -6.94 0.86
CA GLU A 158 26.61 -5.69 0.85
C GLU A 158 27.63 -5.65 -0.31
N VAL A 159 28.38 -6.72 -0.53
CA VAL A 159 29.34 -6.83 -1.64
C VAL A 159 28.62 -6.75 -2.99
N LYS A 160 27.60 -7.60 -3.21
CA LYS A 160 26.83 -7.65 -4.46
C LYS A 160 26.13 -6.31 -4.75
N SER A 161 25.60 -5.66 -3.72
CA SER A 161 24.93 -4.35 -3.86
C SER A 161 25.88 -3.26 -4.35
N ARG A 162 27.20 -3.38 -4.11
CA ARG A 162 28.21 -2.46 -4.68
C ARG A 162 28.54 -2.83 -6.12
N ILE A 163 28.66 -4.12 -6.43
CA ILE A 163 28.93 -4.61 -7.81
C ILE A 163 27.82 -4.13 -8.77
N TYR A 164 26.56 -4.22 -8.34
CA TYR A 164 25.40 -3.86 -9.16
C TYR A 164 24.84 -2.46 -8.86
N GLU A 165 25.62 -1.57 -8.23
CA GLU A 165 25.12 -0.28 -7.75
C GLU A 165 24.49 0.58 -8.85
N LYS A 166 25.09 0.58 -10.05
CA LYS A 166 24.59 1.37 -11.18
C LYS A 166 23.22 0.91 -11.64
N GLU A 167 22.97 -0.40 -11.63
CA GLU A 167 21.67 -0.97 -11.98
C GLU A 167 20.64 -0.65 -10.89
N ILE A 168 21.00 -0.82 -9.61
CA ILE A 168 20.14 -0.51 -8.46
C ILE A 168 19.74 0.98 -8.42
N ARG A 169 20.69 1.87 -8.68
CA ARG A 169 20.50 3.34 -8.64
C ARG A 169 19.84 3.91 -9.90
N SER A 170 19.65 3.09 -10.93
CA SER A 170 18.98 3.51 -12.17
C SER A 170 17.46 3.70 -12.03
N TYR A 171 16.84 3.06 -11.04
CA TYR A 171 15.39 3.14 -10.78
C TYR A 171 15.02 4.39 -9.99
N PRO A 172 14.48 5.46 -10.58
CA PRO A 172 14.13 6.64 -9.79
C PRO A 172 13.10 6.27 -8.71
N MET A 173 13.26 6.83 -7.51
CA MET A 173 12.25 6.73 -6.45
C MET A 173 12.15 7.99 -5.61
N MET A 174 10.99 8.24 -5.01
CA MET A 174 10.80 9.25 -3.97
C MET A 174 10.18 8.58 -2.77
N LEU A 175 10.68 8.91 -1.58
CA LEU A 175 10.22 8.35 -0.31
C LEU A 175 9.66 9.47 0.53
N PHE A 176 8.43 9.30 1.01
CA PHE A 176 7.79 10.23 1.90
C PHE A 176 7.33 9.53 3.17
N SER A 177 7.38 10.26 4.27
CA SER A 177 6.88 9.84 5.58
C SER A 177 6.37 11.05 6.33
N THR A 178 5.67 10.85 7.45
CA THR A 178 5.41 11.92 8.43
C THR A 178 6.03 11.56 9.79
N ARG A 179 6.25 12.56 10.65
CA ARG A 179 6.74 12.37 12.03
C ARG A 179 5.62 12.12 13.03
N PHE A 180 4.44 12.70 12.77
CA PHE A 180 3.31 12.67 13.68
C PHE A 180 2.15 11.95 13.01
N PHE A 181 1.87 10.74 13.49
CA PHE A 181 0.68 9.99 13.09
C PHE A 181 -0.43 10.33 14.07
N SER A 182 -1.51 10.91 13.57
CA SER A 182 -2.72 11.14 14.36
C SER A 182 -3.46 9.85 14.68
N ASP A 183 -3.27 8.79 13.87
CA ASP A 183 -3.92 7.50 14.04
C ASP A 183 -3.00 6.34 13.61
N THR A 184 -2.29 5.79 14.59
CA THR A 184 -1.37 4.64 14.45
C THR A 184 -2.08 3.30 14.26
N THR A 185 -3.42 3.27 14.33
CA THR A 185 -4.19 2.02 14.15
C THR A 185 -4.69 1.84 12.72
N SER A 186 -4.55 2.88 11.88
CA SER A 186 -5.03 2.89 10.52
C SER A 186 -3.98 2.41 9.51
N ASN A 187 -3.78 1.09 9.46
CA ASN A 187 -2.97 0.46 8.41
C ASN A 187 -3.67 0.66 7.05
N LEU A 188 -3.03 1.41 6.13
CA LEU A 188 -3.48 1.58 4.75
C LEU A 188 -2.37 1.12 3.82
N VAL A 189 -2.69 0.10 3.01
CA VAL A 189 -1.89 -0.30 1.85
C VAL A 189 -2.71 0.00 0.60
N HIS A 190 -2.22 0.92 -0.22
CA HIS A 190 -2.84 1.28 -1.50
C HIS A 190 -1.76 1.34 -2.59
N ILE A 191 -2.07 0.79 -3.76
CA ILE A 191 -1.18 0.82 -4.93
C ILE A 191 -1.96 1.36 -6.11
N GLU A 192 -1.52 2.49 -6.64
CA GLU A 192 -2.15 3.09 -7.82
C GLU A 192 -1.73 2.37 -9.10
N LYS A 193 -2.73 2.09 -9.93
CA LYS A 193 -2.52 1.52 -11.27
C LYS A 193 -2.17 2.65 -12.23
N SER A 194 -0.88 2.85 -12.47
CA SER A 194 -0.39 3.85 -13.43
C SER A 194 0.72 3.28 -14.29
N ASN A 195 0.68 3.61 -15.58
CA ASN A 195 1.72 3.20 -16.55
C ASN A 195 2.92 4.15 -16.59
N SER A 196 2.89 5.21 -15.76
CA SER A 196 3.90 6.26 -15.72
C SER A 196 4.73 6.15 -14.45
N THR A 197 4.23 6.69 -13.34
CA THR A 197 4.81 6.59 -12.01
C THR A 197 3.94 5.68 -11.16
N TYR A 198 4.55 4.70 -10.53
CA TYR A 198 3.85 3.83 -9.60
C TYR A 198 3.80 4.51 -8.23
N PHE A 199 2.59 4.68 -7.69
CA PHE A 199 2.35 5.25 -6.36
C PHE A 199 1.98 4.12 -5.40
N PHE A 200 2.73 4.02 -4.31
CA PHE A 200 2.47 3.07 -3.23
C PHE A 200 2.29 3.85 -1.94
N LYS A 201 1.16 3.65 -1.28
CA LYS A 201 0.94 4.06 0.11
C LYS A 201 1.02 2.81 0.96
N ILE A 202 1.98 2.73 1.88
CA ILE A 202 2.14 1.59 2.79
C ILE A 202 2.30 2.12 4.19
N ASN A 203 1.26 2.04 5.02
CA ASN A 203 1.22 2.48 6.42
C ASN A 203 1.71 3.92 6.61
N GLU A 204 2.91 4.15 7.12
CA GLU A 204 3.47 5.49 7.30
C GLU A 204 4.21 6.05 6.07
N TYR A 205 4.37 5.25 5.03
CA TYR A 205 5.18 5.60 3.87
C TYR A 205 4.35 5.87 2.62
N ILE A 206 4.84 6.80 1.80
CA ILE A 206 4.47 6.93 0.39
C ILE A 206 5.73 6.72 -0.44
N ILE A 207 5.65 5.88 -1.46
CA ILE A 207 6.74 5.59 -2.39
C ILE A 207 6.25 5.92 -3.78
N LEU A 208 6.96 6.81 -4.47
CA LEU A 208 6.85 6.97 -5.92
C LEU A 208 7.99 6.20 -6.56
N PHE A 209 7.68 5.35 -7.53
CA PHE A 209 8.67 4.51 -8.19
C PHE A 209 8.54 4.58 -9.71
N GLY A 210 9.68 4.59 -10.40
CA GLY A 210 9.75 4.44 -11.85
C GLY A 210 10.72 3.33 -12.25
N THR A 211 10.36 2.60 -13.29
CA THR A 211 11.25 1.66 -14.00
C THR A 211 12.17 2.38 -14.99
N LYS A 212 11.91 3.67 -15.28
CA LYS A 212 12.72 4.53 -16.15
C LYS A 212 12.88 5.90 -15.53
N GLN A 213 14.06 6.52 -15.73
CA GLN A 213 14.42 7.81 -15.13
C GLN A 213 13.42 8.96 -15.42
N ASN A 214 12.76 8.92 -16.58
CA ASN A 214 11.81 9.95 -16.99
C ASN A 214 10.40 9.80 -16.39
N GLN A 215 10.05 8.63 -15.86
CA GLN A 215 8.69 8.35 -15.37
C GLN A 215 8.28 9.25 -14.19
N ILE A 216 9.16 9.37 -13.18
CA ILE A 216 8.89 10.23 -12.01
C ILE A 216 8.87 11.72 -12.37
N ARG A 217 9.51 12.11 -13.48
CA ARG A 217 9.64 13.53 -13.88
C ARG A 217 8.41 14.08 -14.59
N SER A 218 7.48 13.25 -15.06
CA SER A 218 6.48 13.66 -16.06
C SER A 218 5.02 13.40 -15.69
N ASN A 219 4.64 13.31 -14.41
CA ASN A 219 3.21 13.14 -14.11
C ASN A 219 2.74 13.77 -12.79
N THR A 220 1.98 14.86 -12.89
CA THR A 220 1.50 15.68 -11.77
C THR A 220 0.01 15.53 -11.46
N ASN A 221 -0.75 14.82 -12.31
CA ASN A 221 -2.19 15.04 -12.33
C ASN A 221 -3.01 14.12 -11.41
N TYR A 222 -2.41 13.08 -10.80
CA TYR A 222 -3.19 12.15 -9.98
C TYR A 222 -2.36 11.43 -8.89
N LEU A 223 -1.66 12.20 -8.04
CA LEU A 223 -0.94 11.65 -6.88
C LEU A 223 -1.65 11.99 -5.56
N TYR A 224 -2.98 12.02 -5.55
CA TYR A 224 -3.76 12.24 -4.32
C TYR A 224 -3.37 13.52 -3.57
N GLY A 225 -3.22 14.63 -4.30
CA GLY A 225 -2.83 15.91 -3.73
C GLY A 225 -1.33 16.05 -3.42
N LEU A 226 -0.57 14.94 -3.40
CA LEU A 226 0.86 14.94 -3.13
C LEU A 226 1.62 15.90 -4.07
N SER A 227 1.22 15.99 -5.34
CA SER A 227 1.84 16.86 -6.35
C SER A 227 1.81 18.36 -5.99
N LYS A 228 0.92 18.79 -5.09
CA LYS A 228 0.86 20.17 -4.56
C LYS A 228 2.03 20.46 -3.60
N ILE A 229 2.63 19.42 -3.03
CA ILE A 229 3.60 19.49 -1.94
C ILE A 229 5.00 19.12 -2.42
N ILE A 230 5.16 18.27 -3.45
CA ILE A 230 6.48 17.75 -3.86
C ILE A 230 7.32 18.78 -4.62
N HIS A 231 8.58 18.95 -4.20
CA HIS A 231 9.64 19.46 -5.05
C HIS A 231 10.43 18.33 -5.71
N TYR A 232 10.01 17.96 -6.94
CA TYR A 232 10.53 16.79 -7.64
C TYR A 232 12.06 16.74 -7.79
N LYS A 233 12.70 17.88 -8.03
CA LYS A 233 14.16 17.95 -8.20
C LYS A 233 14.93 17.62 -6.92
N GLU A 234 14.30 17.83 -5.77
CA GLU A 234 14.95 17.74 -4.46
C GLU A 234 14.62 16.43 -3.75
N SER A 235 13.43 15.87 -4.01
CA SER A 235 12.95 14.64 -3.38
C SER A 235 13.29 13.36 -4.17
N ILE A 236 13.83 13.47 -5.40
CA ILE A 236 14.14 12.30 -6.24
C ILE A 236 15.46 11.64 -5.85
N ASN A 237 15.38 10.36 -5.49
CA ASN A 237 16.52 9.48 -5.29
C ASN A 237 16.85 8.79 -6.63
N ILE A 238 17.78 9.40 -7.35
CA ILE A 238 18.36 8.87 -8.59
C ILE A 238 19.87 9.11 -8.60
N ASP A 239 20.64 8.04 -8.79
CA ASP A 239 22.12 8.07 -8.80
C ASP A 239 22.72 8.82 -7.59
N GLU A 240 22.06 8.67 -6.43
CA GLU A 240 22.40 9.40 -5.21
C GLU A 240 23.45 8.69 -4.36
N ASN A 241 24.28 9.48 -3.67
CA ASN A 241 25.23 8.97 -2.67
C ASN A 241 24.60 8.71 -1.31
N THR A 242 23.46 9.33 -1.03
CA THR A 242 22.69 9.16 0.21
C THR A 242 21.22 9.17 -0.14
N ILE A 243 20.50 8.13 0.28
CA ILE A 243 19.05 8.10 0.08
C ILE A 243 18.37 9.08 1.05
N THR A 244 17.35 9.74 0.54
CA THR A 244 16.61 10.78 1.26
C THR A 244 15.14 10.40 1.42
N VAL A 245 14.57 10.82 2.55
CA VAL A 245 13.14 10.72 2.86
C VAL A 245 12.60 12.12 3.08
N THR A 246 11.59 12.51 2.30
CA THR A 246 10.92 13.79 2.44
C THR A 246 9.82 13.69 3.49
N GLU A 247 9.87 14.56 4.49
CA GLU A 247 8.82 14.64 5.49
C GLU A 247 7.64 15.47 4.98
N ILE A 248 6.44 14.92 5.16
CA ILE A 248 5.18 15.56 4.85
C ILE A 248 4.49 15.95 6.19
N PRO A 249 3.94 17.16 6.31
CA PRO A 249 3.11 17.53 7.45
C PRO A 249 1.98 16.52 7.70
N GLY A 250 1.67 16.24 8.96
CA GLY A 250 0.64 15.25 9.30
C GLY A 250 -0.74 15.59 8.71
N SER A 251 -1.08 16.87 8.60
CA SER A 251 -2.31 17.35 7.95
C SER A 251 -2.36 16.97 6.46
N ASP A 252 -1.27 17.19 5.75
CA ASP A 252 -1.17 16.90 4.32
C ASP A 252 -1.19 15.38 4.08
N PHE A 253 -0.51 14.62 4.94
CA PHE A 253 -0.53 13.16 4.91
C PHE A 253 -1.94 12.61 5.14
N HIS A 254 -2.71 13.23 6.04
CA HIS A 254 -4.12 12.90 6.27
C HIS A 254 -4.98 13.24 5.04
N SER A 255 -4.83 14.43 4.45
CA SER A 255 -5.56 14.79 3.23
C SER A 255 -5.27 13.85 2.05
N ILE A 256 -4.01 13.41 1.88
CA ILE A 256 -3.66 12.37 0.89
C ILE A 256 -4.45 11.08 1.15
N LYS A 257 -4.57 10.68 2.42
CA LYS A 257 -5.33 9.47 2.82
C LYS A 257 -6.83 9.63 2.50
N GLU A 258 -7.41 10.78 2.78
CA GLU A 258 -8.81 11.10 2.43
C GLU A 258 -9.04 11.09 0.92
N GLU A 259 -8.14 11.68 0.13
CA GLU A 259 -8.21 11.63 -1.33
C GLU A 259 -8.13 10.19 -1.87
N ILE A 260 -7.30 9.33 -1.27
CA ILE A 260 -7.25 7.89 -1.60
C ILE A 260 -8.60 7.23 -1.30
N PHE A 261 -9.16 7.43 -0.11
CA PHE A 261 -10.44 6.83 0.26
C PHE A 261 -11.60 7.32 -0.60
N SER A 262 -11.66 8.61 -0.93
CA SER A 262 -12.68 9.18 -1.81
C SER A 262 -12.65 8.50 -3.18
N LYS A 263 -11.45 8.39 -3.78
CA LYS A 263 -11.30 7.72 -5.08
C LYS A 263 -11.70 6.25 -5.03
N LEU A 264 -11.24 5.52 -4.01
CA LEU A 264 -11.59 4.11 -3.86
C LEU A 264 -13.10 3.92 -3.64
N GLY A 265 -13.74 4.82 -2.90
CA GLY A 265 -15.20 4.85 -2.73
C GLY A 265 -15.94 5.10 -4.05
N GLU A 266 -15.49 6.07 -4.85
CA GLU A 266 -16.06 6.34 -6.18
C GLU A 266 -15.92 5.13 -7.11
N GLU A 267 -14.73 4.54 -7.19
CA GLU A 267 -14.47 3.34 -8.01
C GLU A 267 -15.34 2.16 -7.56
N PHE A 268 -15.50 1.99 -6.25
CA PHE A 268 -16.37 0.97 -5.67
C PHE A 268 -17.84 1.16 -6.10
N ILE A 269 -18.39 2.36 -5.97
CA ILE A 269 -19.78 2.65 -6.35
C ILE A 269 -19.99 2.39 -7.84
N ILE A 270 -19.03 2.79 -8.70
CA ILE A 270 -19.09 2.52 -10.14
C ILE A 270 -19.15 1.01 -10.43
N GLN A 271 -18.32 0.19 -9.75
CA GLN A 271 -18.35 -1.26 -9.93
C GLN A 271 -19.65 -1.87 -9.40
N LEU A 272 -20.14 -1.41 -8.25
CA LEU A 272 -21.38 -1.89 -7.65
C LEU A 272 -22.57 -1.65 -8.59
N VAL A 273 -22.69 -0.43 -9.12
CA VAL A 273 -23.73 -0.08 -10.10
C VAL A 273 -23.60 -0.97 -11.34
N LYS A 274 -22.39 -1.17 -11.87
CA LYS A 274 -22.16 -2.01 -13.04
C LYS A 274 -22.58 -3.47 -12.81
N ILE A 275 -22.29 -4.03 -11.64
CA ILE A 275 -22.69 -5.40 -11.28
C ILE A 275 -24.22 -5.46 -11.20
N PHE A 276 -24.83 -4.52 -10.50
CA PHE A 276 -26.28 -4.44 -10.34
C PHE A 276 -27.00 -4.34 -11.69
N THR A 277 -26.61 -3.39 -12.54
CA THR A 277 -27.25 -3.18 -13.86
C THR A 277 -27.14 -4.41 -14.74
N THR A 278 -25.97 -5.07 -14.74
CA THR A 278 -25.74 -6.30 -15.52
C THR A 278 -26.63 -7.46 -15.05
N LEU A 279 -26.80 -7.62 -13.73
CA LEU A 279 -27.64 -8.69 -13.18
C LEU A 279 -29.12 -8.42 -13.39
N TYR A 280 -29.55 -7.17 -13.21
CA TYR A 280 -30.92 -6.73 -13.45
C TYR A 280 -31.36 -6.96 -14.89
N GLU A 281 -30.53 -6.55 -15.87
CA GLU A 281 -30.77 -6.78 -17.29
C GLU A 281 -30.89 -8.26 -17.63
N LYS A 282 -30.04 -9.09 -17.03
CA LYS A 282 -30.05 -10.53 -17.25
C LYS A 282 -31.30 -11.19 -16.68
N PHE A 283 -31.81 -10.71 -15.55
CA PHE A 283 -32.95 -11.33 -14.86
C PHE A 283 -34.30 -10.88 -15.43
N HIS A 284 -34.48 -9.58 -15.68
CA HIS A 284 -35.75 -9.03 -16.17
C HIS A 284 -35.81 -8.89 -17.71
N GLY A 285 -34.68 -9.04 -18.41
CA GLY A 285 -34.62 -8.87 -19.87
C GLY A 285 -34.77 -7.42 -20.34
N MET A 286 -34.67 -6.45 -19.44
CA MET A 286 -34.82 -5.02 -19.72
C MET A 286 -33.72 -4.20 -19.05
N ARG A 287 -33.35 -3.07 -19.68
CA ARG A 287 -32.39 -2.11 -19.09
C ARG A 287 -32.93 -1.51 -17.81
N VAL A 288 -32.07 -1.41 -16.80
CA VAL A 288 -32.39 -0.72 -15.56
C VAL A 288 -32.49 0.79 -15.80
N THR A 289 -33.44 1.46 -15.16
CA THR A 289 -33.61 2.91 -15.26
C THR A 289 -32.73 3.64 -14.25
N GLU A 290 -32.50 4.93 -14.47
CA GLU A 290 -31.72 5.75 -13.52
C GLU A 290 -32.41 5.85 -12.15
N GLU A 291 -33.75 5.85 -12.12
CA GLU A 291 -34.53 5.85 -10.88
C GLU A 291 -34.27 4.60 -10.05
N ILE A 292 -34.31 3.41 -10.66
CA ILE A 292 -34.04 2.14 -9.98
C ILE A 292 -32.60 2.10 -9.45
N VAL A 293 -31.63 2.60 -10.21
CA VAL A 293 -30.24 2.69 -9.74
C VAL A 293 -30.11 3.65 -8.55
N LYS A 294 -30.81 4.79 -8.57
CA LYS A 294 -30.81 5.74 -7.45
C LYS A 294 -31.45 5.14 -6.20
N GLU A 295 -32.59 4.46 -6.35
CA GLU A 295 -33.25 3.75 -5.25
C GLU A 295 -32.32 2.69 -4.66
N PHE A 296 -31.72 1.84 -5.50
CA PHE A 296 -30.76 0.83 -5.06
C PHE A 296 -29.58 1.44 -4.28
N LEU A 297 -29.01 2.55 -4.76
CA LEU A 297 -27.91 3.22 -4.06
C LEU A 297 -28.37 3.87 -2.75
N LEU A 298 -29.55 4.47 -2.70
CA LEU A 298 -30.12 5.04 -1.46
C LEU A 298 -30.34 3.95 -0.42
N ASP A 299 -31.04 2.87 -0.79
CA ASP A 299 -31.27 1.71 0.07
C ASP A 299 -29.96 1.08 0.55
N PHE A 300 -28.91 1.11 -0.27
CA PHE A 300 -27.59 0.64 0.09
C PHE A 300 -26.86 1.59 1.04
N THR A 301 -27.10 2.91 0.97
CA THR A 301 -26.42 3.93 1.77
C THR A 301 -27.13 4.33 3.05
N GLU A 302 -28.43 4.06 3.20
CA GLU A 302 -29.23 4.49 4.35
C GLU A 302 -29.35 3.44 5.47
N GLU A 303 -28.78 2.24 5.32
CA GLU A 303 -28.85 1.22 6.38
C GLU A 303 -28.09 1.62 7.65
N ASP A 304 -28.78 1.47 8.79
CA ASP A 304 -28.26 1.60 10.15
C ASP A 304 -27.55 0.30 10.58
N ILE A 305 -26.51 -0.03 9.82
CA ILE A 305 -25.60 -1.15 10.08
C ILE A 305 -24.16 -0.65 10.03
N THR A 306 -23.22 -1.44 10.56
CA THR A 306 -21.82 -1.05 10.55
C THR A 306 -21.27 -0.93 9.12
N ILE A 307 -20.26 -0.07 8.92
CA ILE A 307 -19.59 0.08 7.61
C ILE A 307 -19.08 -1.27 7.10
N ALA A 308 -18.54 -2.12 7.98
CA ALA A 308 -18.05 -3.45 7.63
C ALA A 308 -19.17 -4.35 7.08
N GLU A 309 -20.32 -4.40 7.76
CA GLU A 309 -21.47 -5.17 7.30
C GLU A 309 -22.09 -4.59 6.04
N LYS A 310 -22.21 -3.27 5.96
CA LYS A 310 -22.78 -2.53 4.83
C LYS A 310 -22.12 -2.89 3.51
N TYR A 311 -20.79 -2.88 3.49
CA TYR A 311 -19.99 -3.18 2.32
C TYR A 311 -19.54 -4.64 2.22
N SER A 312 -20.10 -5.53 3.05
CA SER A 312 -19.80 -6.97 2.98
C SER A 312 -20.34 -7.60 1.69
N PRO A 313 -19.65 -8.61 1.13
CA PRO A 313 -20.14 -9.35 -0.03
C PRO A 313 -21.55 -9.94 0.17
N GLU A 314 -21.85 -10.39 1.39
CA GLU A 314 -23.13 -10.98 1.77
C GLU A 314 -24.25 -9.94 1.73
N ASN A 315 -24.05 -8.77 2.33
CA ASN A 315 -25.06 -7.70 2.31
C ASN A 315 -25.30 -7.19 0.89
N ILE A 316 -24.22 -7.02 0.10
CA ILE A 316 -24.33 -6.59 -1.30
C ILE A 316 -25.13 -7.61 -2.12
N LYS A 317 -24.84 -8.92 -1.98
CA LYS A 317 -25.61 -9.97 -2.66
C LYS A 317 -27.06 -9.97 -2.23
N LYS A 318 -27.34 -9.83 -0.93
CA LYS A 318 -28.69 -9.76 -0.38
C LYS A 318 -29.45 -8.59 -1.01
N LYS A 319 -28.88 -7.38 -0.98
CA LYS A 319 -29.47 -6.17 -1.57
C LYS A 319 -29.73 -6.29 -3.06
N ILE A 320 -28.78 -6.80 -3.82
CA ILE A 320 -29.00 -7.05 -5.24
C ILE A 320 -30.16 -8.02 -5.42
N SER A 321 -30.23 -9.11 -4.65
CA SER A 321 -31.30 -10.11 -4.77
C SER A 321 -32.69 -9.56 -4.43
N GLU A 322 -32.79 -8.62 -3.49
CA GLU A 322 -34.05 -7.93 -3.16
C GLU A 322 -34.64 -7.17 -4.35
N TYR A 323 -33.80 -6.60 -5.21
CA TYR A 323 -34.21 -5.88 -6.43
C TYR A 323 -34.43 -6.79 -7.65
N LEU A 324 -34.01 -8.06 -7.59
CA LEU A 324 -34.21 -9.02 -8.68
C LEU A 324 -35.48 -9.85 -8.52
N ASN A 325 -36.01 -9.99 -7.29
CA ASN A 325 -37.26 -10.70 -7.01
C ASN A 325 -38.47 -9.80 -7.26
#